data_AF-A0A3M1NN79-F1
#
_entry.id   AF-A0A3M1NN79-F1
#
_cell.length_a   1.000
_cell.length_b   1.000
_cell.length_c   1.000
_cell.angle_alpha   90.00
_cell.angle_beta   90.00
_cell.angle_gamma   90.00
#
_symmetry.space_group_name_H-M   'P 1'
#
loop_
_entity.id
_entity.type
_entity.pdbx_description
1 polymer ?
#
loop_
_entity_poly.entity_id
_entity_poly.type
_entity_poly.pdbx_seq_one_letter_code
_entity_poly.pdbx_strand_id
1 'polypeptide(L)'
;MQDLFAVLTPADYTFLIGLIDSPFNLSRAGTLRRLLADVEASDTPEARAALNRRLEHEIRYLGSSEVLYWARYAFGQDPGVPFSTVVRDVARALKVEPPRPGTAREQVEYVTSQYVTQQFASLPPEEQQRLLEELGVEREKAAAFLKRSAGVFALPLLIQTFSTLVVEGLIKRVIFGTIARLIGSQLARRLFQFVAGRFPWWLAWVGPAAWTVSIGWTALDLQGPALRQTIPIVLYLGLCSLRERMGATGAAA
;
A
#
# COMPACT_ATOMS: atom_id res chain seq x y z
N MET A 1 -15.16 -3.15 3.50
CA MET A 1 -14.12 -2.46 2.69
C MET A 1 -14.68 -1.27 1.89
N GLN A 2 -15.98 -0.98 1.95
CA GLN A 2 -16.60 0.09 1.15
C GLN A 2 -15.99 1.48 1.42
N ASP A 3 -15.77 1.80 2.69
CA ASP A 3 -15.09 3.02 3.15
C ASP A 3 -13.65 3.16 2.63
N LEU A 4 -12.91 2.04 2.59
CA LEU A 4 -11.56 1.97 2.05
C LEU A 4 -11.54 2.09 0.51
N PHE A 5 -12.54 1.56 -0.18
CA PHE A 5 -12.61 1.63 -1.64
C PHE A 5 -13.15 2.96 -2.15
N ALA A 6 -13.87 3.72 -1.33
CA ALA A 6 -14.38 5.04 -1.69
C ALA A 6 -13.25 6.04 -2.03
N VAL A 7 -12.04 5.84 -1.52
CA VAL A 7 -10.88 6.72 -1.78
C VAL A 7 -10.04 6.30 -2.98
N LEU A 8 -10.43 5.24 -3.70
CA LEU A 8 -9.70 4.74 -4.85
C LEU A 8 -10.10 5.47 -6.15
N THR A 9 -9.07 5.90 -6.86
CA THR A 9 -9.15 6.43 -8.22
C THR A 9 -9.02 5.29 -9.24
N PRO A 10 -9.40 5.51 -10.51
CA PRO A 10 -9.16 4.55 -11.59
C PRO A 10 -7.69 4.09 -11.72
N ALA A 11 -6.72 4.98 -11.43
CA ALA A 11 -5.31 4.63 -11.41
C ALA A 11 -4.96 3.65 -10.28
N ASP A 12 -5.57 3.81 -9.10
CA ASP A 12 -5.35 2.91 -7.97
C ASP A 12 -5.94 1.52 -8.23
N TYR A 13 -7.14 1.46 -8.84
CA TYR A 13 -7.71 0.19 -9.31
C TYR A 13 -6.79 -0.49 -10.31
N THR A 14 -6.27 0.26 -11.27
CA THR A 14 -5.36 -0.26 -12.30
C THR A 14 -4.10 -0.85 -11.67
N PHE A 15 -3.51 -0.15 -10.69
CA PHE A 15 -2.34 -0.62 -9.98
C PHE A 15 -2.64 -1.88 -9.14
N LEU A 16 -3.73 -1.88 -8.36
CA LEU A 16 -4.16 -3.02 -7.55
C LEU A 16 -4.46 -4.27 -8.40
N ILE A 17 -5.15 -4.11 -9.52
CA ILE A 17 -5.44 -5.19 -10.46
C ILE A 17 -4.12 -5.74 -11.03
N GLY A 18 -3.16 -4.87 -11.35
CA GLY A 18 -1.83 -5.28 -11.80
C GLY A 18 -1.03 -6.06 -10.76
N LEU A 19 -1.20 -5.76 -9.46
CA LEU A 19 -0.61 -6.56 -8.37
C LEU A 19 -1.26 -7.95 -8.26
N ILE A 20 -2.58 -8.04 -8.46
CA ILE A 20 -3.34 -9.30 -8.41
C ILE A 20 -2.99 -10.22 -9.60
N ASP A 21 -2.70 -9.63 -10.77
CA ASP A 21 -2.45 -10.33 -12.05
C ASP A 21 -0.97 -10.73 -12.30
N SER A 22 -0.11 -10.61 -11.29
CA SER A 22 1.33 -10.96 -11.33
C SER A 22 1.56 -12.46 -11.69
N PRO A 23 2.67 -12.85 -12.37
CA PRO A 23 2.91 -14.18 -12.99
C PRO A 23 2.77 -15.41 -12.09
N PHE A 24 2.63 -15.23 -10.78
CA PHE A 24 2.34 -16.31 -9.82
C PHE A 24 0.84 -16.64 -9.72
N ASN A 25 -0.03 -15.90 -10.42
CA ASN A 25 -1.47 -16.09 -10.39
C ASN A 25 -2.00 -16.50 -11.77
N LEU A 26 -2.06 -17.81 -12.00
CA LEU A 26 -2.66 -18.38 -13.22
C LEU A 26 -4.20 -18.41 -13.06
N SER A 27 -4.87 -17.26 -13.19
CA SER A 27 -6.22 -17.07 -13.80
C SER A 27 -7.00 -15.85 -13.27
N ARG A 28 -7.92 -15.34 -14.13
CA ARG A 28 -9.15 -14.55 -13.83
C ARG A 28 -9.12 -13.01 -13.80
N ALA A 29 -8.00 -12.32 -14.07
CA ALA A 29 -8.00 -10.84 -14.11
C ALA A 29 -8.85 -10.22 -15.24
N GLY A 30 -9.28 -11.00 -16.24
CA GLY A 30 -10.18 -10.51 -17.31
C GLY A 30 -11.49 -9.91 -16.78
N THR A 31 -12.03 -10.45 -15.68
CA THR A 31 -13.26 -9.90 -15.07
C THR A 31 -13.00 -8.55 -14.39
N LEU A 32 -11.91 -8.44 -13.62
CA LEU A 32 -11.52 -7.18 -12.98
C LEU A 32 -11.21 -6.09 -14.01
N ARG A 33 -10.47 -6.43 -15.07
CA ARG A 33 -10.15 -5.51 -16.17
C ARG A 33 -11.40 -5.03 -16.91
N ARG A 34 -12.36 -5.93 -17.15
CA ARG A 34 -13.64 -5.57 -17.76
C ARG A 34 -14.46 -4.63 -16.87
N LEU A 35 -14.60 -4.95 -15.58
CA LEU A 35 -15.31 -4.09 -14.63
C LEU A 35 -14.62 -2.73 -14.45
N LEU A 36 -13.29 -2.68 -14.51
CA LEU A 36 -12.55 -1.42 -14.53
C LEU A 36 -12.87 -0.60 -15.79
N ALA A 37 -12.93 -1.23 -16.97
CA ALA A 37 -13.30 -0.54 -18.19
C ALA A 37 -14.73 0.05 -18.11
N ASP A 38 -15.67 -0.64 -17.48
CA ASP A 38 -17.04 -0.13 -17.25
C ASP A 38 -17.04 1.11 -16.34
N VAL A 39 -16.21 1.10 -15.28
CA VAL A 39 -16.00 2.26 -14.39
C VAL A 39 -15.34 3.42 -15.13
N GLU A 40 -14.32 3.15 -15.96
CA GLU A 40 -13.66 4.20 -16.75
C GLU A 40 -14.57 4.81 -17.82
N ALA A 41 -15.53 4.04 -18.35
CA ALA A 41 -16.44 4.51 -19.39
C ALA A 41 -17.61 5.36 -18.84
N SER A 42 -18.12 5.03 -17.67
CA SER A 42 -19.39 5.60 -17.16
C SER A 42 -19.35 6.14 -15.73
N ASP A 43 -18.35 5.72 -14.94
CA ASP A 43 -18.14 6.02 -13.53
C ASP A 43 -19.41 6.02 -12.64
N THR A 44 -20.33 5.10 -12.91
CA THR A 44 -21.59 4.99 -12.15
C THR A 44 -21.38 4.33 -10.79
N PRO A 45 -22.21 4.65 -9.78
CA PRO A 45 -22.18 3.97 -8.47
C PRO A 45 -22.31 2.44 -8.60
N GLU A 46 -23.12 1.97 -9.54
CA GLU A 46 -23.35 0.55 -9.82
C GLU A 46 -22.10 -0.14 -10.38
N ALA A 47 -21.43 0.50 -11.36
CA ALA A 47 -20.18 -0.01 -11.93
C ALA A 47 -19.08 -0.08 -10.86
N ARG A 48 -18.94 0.98 -10.04
CA ARG A 48 -18.01 0.99 -8.90
C ARG A 48 -18.33 -0.09 -7.88
N ALA A 49 -19.60 -0.26 -7.53
CA ALA A 49 -20.02 -1.29 -6.59
C ALA A 49 -19.72 -2.70 -7.11
N ALA A 50 -19.89 -2.96 -8.41
CA ALA A 50 -19.55 -4.23 -9.04
C ALA A 50 -18.04 -4.49 -9.02
N LEU A 51 -17.22 -3.51 -9.40
CA LEU A 51 -15.76 -3.60 -9.32
C LEU A 51 -15.28 -3.83 -7.88
N ASN A 52 -15.81 -3.07 -6.93
CA ASN A 52 -15.48 -3.17 -5.50
C ASN A 52 -15.79 -4.55 -4.93
N ARG A 53 -16.97 -5.09 -5.20
CA ARG A 53 -17.33 -6.46 -4.75
C ARG A 53 -16.37 -7.50 -5.31
N ARG A 54 -16.00 -7.38 -6.60
CA ARG A 54 -15.07 -8.33 -7.20
C ARG A 54 -13.66 -8.18 -6.63
N LEU A 55 -13.18 -6.95 -6.47
CA LEU A 55 -11.87 -6.66 -5.92
C LEU A 55 -11.74 -7.18 -4.48
N GLU A 56 -12.74 -6.93 -3.63
CA GLU A 56 -12.78 -7.47 -2.26
C GLU A 56 -12.73 -9.00 -2.27
N HIS A 57 -13.50 -9.66 -3.15
CA HIS A 57 -13.46 -11.11 -3.27
C HIS A 57 -12.06 -11.63 -3.61
N GLU A 58 -11.39 -11.04 -4.60
CA GLU A 58 -10.04 -11.45 -5.01
C GLU A 58 -9.01 -11.24 -3.89
N ILE A 59 -9.05 -10.09 -3.20
CA ILE A 59 -8.13 -9.81 -2.09
C ILE A 59 -8.32 -10.83 -0.95
N ARG A 60 -9.57 -11.18 -0.63
CA ARG A 60 -9.89 -12.18 0.39
C ARG A 60 -9.54 -13.60 -0.04
N TYR A 61 -9.66 -13.90 -1.33
CA TYR A 61 -9.20 -15.17 -1.91
C TYR A 61 -7.68 -15.30 -1.77
N LEU A 62 -6.91 -14.27 -2.16
CA LEU A 62 -5.45 -14.26 -2.05
C LEU A 62 -4.92 -14.45 -0.62
N GLY A 63 -5.66 -13.95 0.37
CA GLY A 63 -5.33 -14.16 1.79
C GLY A 63 -5.76 -15.51 2.34
N SER A 64 -6.47 -16.33 1.58
CA SER A 64 -6.96 -17.64 2.03
C SER A 64 -5.94 -18.74 1.73
N SER A 65 -5.83 -19.72 2.63
CA SER A 65 -5.25 -21.01 2.25
C SER A 65 -6.22 -21.72 1.30
N GLU A 66 -5.74 -22.22 0.17
CA GLU A 66 -6.54 -22.99 -0.81
C GLU A 66 -7.40 -24.07 -0.12
N VAL A 67 -6.81 -24.84 0.80
CA VAL A 67 -7.52 -25.90 1.54
C VAL A 67 -8.66 -25.33 2.41
N LEU A 68 -8.41 -24.22 3.12
CA LEU A 68 -9.41 -23.59 3.98
C LEU A 68 -10.51 -22.89 3.16
N TYR A 69 -10.16 -22.34 2.00
CA TYR A 69 -11.10 -21.74 1.07
C TYR A 69 -12.11 -22.78 0.58
N TRP A 70 -11.62 -23.93 0.10
CA TRP A 70 -12.47 -25.02 -0.37
C TRP A 70 -13.29 -25.67 0.74
N ALA A 71 -12.74 -25.81 1.96
CA ALA A 71 -13.49 -26.30 3.10
C ALA A 71 -14.70 -25.40 3.42
N ARG A 72 -14.49 -24.08 3.55
CA ARG A 72 -15.58 -23.12 3.79
C ARG A 72 -16.63 -23.17 2.68
N TYR A 73 -16.19 -23.23 1.42
CA TYR A 73 -17.08 -23.37 0.28
C TYR A 73 -17.96 -24.63 0.37
N ALA A 74 -17.35 -25.79 0.66
CA ALA A 74 -18.05 -27.06 0.80
C ALA A 74 -19.05 -27.07 1.97
N PHE A 75 -18.81 -26.27 3.01
CA PHE A 75 -19.74 -26.07 4.14
C PHE A 75 -20.72 -24.91 3.95
N GLY A 76 -20.83 -24.34 2.74
CA GLY A 76 -21.77 -23.25 2.44
C GLY A 76 -21.44 -21.92 3.10
N GLN A 77 -20.20 -21.74 3.57
CA GLN A 77 -19.71 -20.50 4.18
C GLN A 77 -19.05 -19.60 3.13
N ASP A 78 -18.92 -18.30 3.43
CA ASP A 78 -18.13 -17.39 2.61
C ASP A 78 -16.67 -17.87 2.58
N PRO A 79 -16.16 -18.28 1.40
CA PRO A 79 -14.92 -19.03 1.33
C PRO A 79 -13.67 -18.17 1.54
N GLY A 80 -13.77 -16.87 1.23
CA GLY A 80 -12.69 -15.92 1.43
C GLY A 80 -12.46 -15.61 2.91
N VAL A 81 -11.21 -15.55 3.35
CA VAL A 81 -10.88 -15.13 4.71
C VAL A 81 -11.36 -13.68 4.94
N PRO A 82 -11.82 -13.30 6.16
CA PRO A 82 -12.17 -11.91 6.43
C PRO A 82 -10.99 -10.96 6.13
N PHE A 83 -11.27 -9.79 5.56
CA PHE A 83 -10.20 -8.83 5.22
C PHE A 83 -9.37 -8.42 6.44
N SER A 84 -9.97 -8.30 7.62
CA SER A 84 -9.25 -8.02 8.87
C SER A 84 -8.26 -9.11 9.29
N THR A 85 -8.48 -10.35 8.84
CA THR A 85 -7.50 -11.43 9.00
C THR A 85 -6.36 -11.27 8.01
N VAL A 86 -6.64 -10.92 6.74
CA VAL A 86 -5.60 -10.58 5.75
C VAL A 86 -4.69 -9.48 6.29
N VAL A 87 -5.26 -8.39 6.82
CA VAL A 87 -4.49 -7.28 7.37
C VAL A 87 -3.67 -7.70 8.59
N ARG A 88 -4.20 -8.55 9.48
CA ARG A 88 -3.43 -9.09 10.62
C ARG A 88 -2.30 -10.01 10.21
N ASP A 89 -2.50 -10.85 9.20
CA ASP A 89 -1.45 -11.73 8.69
C ASP A 89 -0.34 -10.92 8.00
N VAL A 90 -0.70 -9.86 7.27
CA VAL A 90 0.26 -8.88 6.76
C VAL A 90 0.99 -8.16 7.90
N ALA A 91 0.29 -7.69 8.93
CA ALA A 91 0.91 -7.05 10.10
C ALA A 91 1.96 -7.96 10.76
N ARG A 92 1.60 -9.23 10.99
CA ARG A 92 2.50 -10.25 11.54
C ARG A 92 3.71 -10.49 10.63
N ALA A 93 3.51 -10.61 9.32
CA ALA A 93 4.58 -10.81 8.35
C ALA A 93 5.56 -9.62 8.29
N LEU A 94 5.04 -8.40 8.44
CA LEU A 94 5.84 -7.17 8.51
C LEU A 94 6.46 -6.94 9.89
N LYS A 95 6.14 -7.78 10.89
CA LYS A 95 6.57 -7.67 12.29
C LYS A 95 6.16 -6.34 12.94
N VAL A 96 5.01 -5.80 12.53
CA VAL A 96 4.36 -4.67 13.19
C VAL A 96 3.27 -5.18 14.13
N GLU A 97 2.87 -4.34 15.09
CA GLU A 97 1.75 -4.66 15.96
C GLU A 97 0.46 -4.91 15.15
N PRO A 98 -0.34 -5.93 15.52
CA PRO A 98 -1.62 -6.15 14.86
C PRO A 98 -2.57 -4.99 15.13
N PRO A 99 -3.34 -4.53 14.13
CA PRO A 99 -4.30 -3.46 14.34
C PRO A 99 -5.43 -3.90 15.27
N ARG A 100 -6.00 -2.95 16.01
CA ARG A 100 -7.22 -3.17 16.80
C ARG A 100 -8.42 -3.45 15.87
N PRO A 101 -9.49 -4.09 16.37
CA PRO A 101 -10.76 -4.14 15.67
C PRO A 101 -11.22 -2.72 15.31
N GLY A 102 -11.71 -2.55 14.08
CA GLY A 102 -12.03 -1.24 13.50
C GLY A 102 -12.46 -1.42 12.04
N THR A 103 -12.62 -0.33 11.32
CA THR A 103 -12.96 -0.41 9.89
C THR A 103 -11.79 -0.96 9.07
N ALA A 104 -12.09 -1.45 7.85
CA ALA A 104 -11.05 -1.91 6.93
C ALA A 104 -10.02 -0.79 6.66
N ARG A 105 -10.51 0.45 6.55
CA ARG A 105 -9.70 1.64 6.32
C ARG A 105 -8.76 1.93 7.49
N GLU A 106 -9.27 1.95 8.71
CA GLU A 106 -8.46 2.19 9.92
C GLU A 106 -7.37 1.13 10.10
N GLN A 107 -7.68 -0.14 9.81
CA GLN A 107 -6.73 -1.23 9.95
C GLN A 107 -5.55 -1.13 8.97
N VAL A 108 -5.81 -0.81 7.70
CA VAL A 108 -4.72 -0.66 6.72
C VAL A 108 -3.90 0.60 6.97
N GLU A 109 -4.52 1.70 7.43
CA GLU A 109 -3.80 2.91 7.81
C GLU A 109 -2.87 2.67 9.00
N TYR A 110 -3.33 1.93 10.01
CA TYR A 110 -2.52 1.57 11.17
C TYR A 110 -1.30 0.76 10.76
N VAL A 111 -1.51 -0.35 10.04
CA VAL A 111 -0.42 -1.25 9.60
C VAL A 111 0.58 -0.52 8.72
N THR A 112 0.11 0.28 7.75
CA THR A 112 0.98 1.05 6.87
C THR A 112 1.77 2.11 7.63
N SER A 113 1.14 2.82 8.58
CA SER A 113 1.83 3.85 9.37
C SER A 113 2.89 3.27 10.30
N GLN A 114 2.58 2.15 10.96
CA GLN A 114 3.53 1.41 11.78
C GLN A 114 4.71 0.90 10.95
N TYR A 115 4.41 0.32 9.78
CA TYR A 115 5.44 -0.21 8.90
C TYR A 115 6.36 0.90 8.38
N VAL A 116 5.82 2.03 7.91
CA VAL A 116 6.63 3.18 7.46
C VAL A 116 7.51 3.71 8.59
N THR A 117 6.96 3.84 9.79
CA THR A 117 7.69 4.27 10.99
C THR A 117 8.84 3.31 11.30
N GLN A 118 8.57 2.01 11.34
CA GLN A 118 9.56 0.97 11.59
C GLN A 118 10.67 0.98 10.54
N GLN A 119 10.32 1.08 9.26
CA GLN A 119 11.31 1.10 8.18
C GLN A 119 12.21 2.32 8.29
N PHE A 120 11.66 3.52 8.52
CA PHE A 120 12.46 4.72 8.73
C PHE A 120 13.36 4.61 9.97
N ALA A 121 12.81 4.14 11.09
CA ALA A 121 13.55 3.99 12.34
C ALA A 121 14.69 2.97 12.26
N SER A 122 14.57 1.95 11.41
CA SER A 122 15.59 0.92 11.22
C SER A 122 16.82 1.37 10.44
N LEU A 123 16.74 2.51 9.74
CA LEU A 123 17.85 3.09 9.01
C LEU A 123 18.92 3.64 9.97
N PRO A 124 20.22 3.57 9.61
CA PRO A 124 21.29 4.29 10.27
C PRO A 124 20.99 5.78 10.28
N PRO A 125 21.42 6.54 11.31
CA PRO A 125 21.16 7.97 11.40
C PRO A 125 21.59 8.75 10.15
N GLU A 126 22.70 8.35 9.52
CA GLU A 126 23.19 8.98 8.28
C GLU A 126 22.26 8.73 7.09
N GLU A 127 21.66 7.54 7.00
CA GLU A 127 20.68 7.21 5.97
C GLU A 127 19.32 7.86 6.23
N GLN A 128 18.89 7.93 7.49
CA GLN A 128 17.69 8.69 7.89
C GLN A 128 17.81 10.15 7.46
N GLN A 129 18.97 10.75 7.74
CA GLN A 129 19.24 12.15 7.39
C GLN A 129 19.25 12.35 5.88
N ARG A 130 20.00 11.51 5.12
CA ARG A 130 20.03 11.58 3.65
C ARG A 130 18.64 11.43 3.04
N LEU A 131 17.83 10.51 3.57
CA LEU A 131 16.47 10.30 3.10
C LEU A 131 15.60 11.56 3.31
N LEU A 132 15.69 12.21 4.47
CA LEU A 132 14.99 13.48 4.71
C LEU A 132 15.49 14.60 3.78
N GLU A 133 16.80 14.69 3.56
CA GLU A 133 17.41 15.66 2.65
C GLU A 133 16.95 15.47 1.20
N GLU A 134 16.92 14.24 0.71
CA GLU A 134 16.41 13.90 -0.62
C GLU A 134 14.91 14.19 -0.78
N LEU A 135 14.16 14.24 0.32
CA LEU A 135 12.75 14.63 0.35
C LEU A 135 12.55 16.15 0.49
N GLY A 136 13.64 16.94 0.53
CA GLY A 136 13.61 18.40 0.57
C GLY A 136 13.71 19.01 1.97
N VAL A 137 14.10 18.24 2.99
CA VAL A 137 14.39 18.79 4.33
C VAL A 137 15.81 19.34 4.35
N GLU A 138 15.99 20.57 4.81
CA GLU A 138 17.33 21.14 5.01
C GLU A 138 18.17 20.28 5.97
N ARG A 139 19.44 20.09 5.62
CA ARG A 139 20.40 19.25 6.35
C ARG A 139 20.42 19.51 7.87
N GLU A 140 20.44 20.77 8.26
CA GLU A 140 20.45 21.17 9.68
C GLU A 140 19.14 20.82 10.39
N LYS A 141 18.00 21.05 9.71
CA LYS A 141 16.67 20.69 10.22
C LYS A 141 16.49 19.18 10.35
N ALA A 142 17.00 18.41 9.38
CA ALA A 142 17.01 16.95 9.44
C ALA A 142 17.85 16.45 10.63
N ALA A 143 19.09 16.94 10.76
CA ALA A 143 19.97 16.56 11.87
C ALA A 143 19.39 16.93 13.25
N ALA A 144 18.80 18.13 13.38
CA ALA A 144 18.16 18.58 14.61
C ALA A 144 16.96 17.70 14.98
N PHE A 145 16.14 17.32 13.99
CA PHE A 145 15.02 16.40 14.20
C PHE A 145 15.48 15.04 14.70
N LEU A 146 16.48 14.42 14.05
CA LEU A 146 17.00 13.10 14.43
C LEU A 146 17.65 13.11 15.82
N LYS A 147 18.35 14.20 16.16
CA LYS A 147 18.91 14.37 17.51
C LYS A 147 17.81 14.48 18.57
N ARG A 148 16.73 15.22 18.27
CA ARG A 148 15.61 15.41 19.19
C ARG A 148 14.75 14.16 19.36
N SER A 149 14.58 13.37 18.30
CA SER A 149 13.77 12.15 18.35
C SER A 149 14.44 11.04 19.17
N ALA A 150 15.77 11.10 19.37
CA ALA A 150 16.54 10.12 20.13
C ALA A 150 16.29 8.67 19.66
N GLY A 151 16.05 8.47 18.35
CA GLY A 151 15.71 7.17 17.76
C GLY A 151 14.25 6.73 17.93
N VAL A 152 13.42 7.50 18.65
CA VAL A 152 11.99 7.25 18.81
C VAL A 152 11.22 7.98 17.73
N PHE A 153 10.73 7.23 16.74
CA PHE A 153 9.99 7.78 15.61
C PHE A 153 8.52 7.35 15.65
N ALA A 154 7.65 8.25 15.18
CA ALA A 154 6.26 7.97 14.91
C ALA A 154 5.81 8.83 13.74
N LEU A 155 5.03 8.27 12.81
CA LEU A 155 4.52 9.02 11.65
C LEU A 155 3.78 10.32 12.04
N PRO A 156 2.95 10.37 13.10
CA PRO A 156 2.34 11.63 13.56
C PRO A 156 3.35 12.73 13.92
N LEU A 157 4.52 12.37 14.47
CA LEU A 157 5.58 13.34 14.79
C LEU A 157 6.20 13.92 13.51
N LEU A 158 6.37 13.07 12.48
CA LEU A 158 6.84 13.51 11.16
C LEU A 158 5.84 14.48 10.50
N ILE A 159 4.54 14.17 10.59
CA ILE A 159 3.44 15.02 10.12
C ILE A 159 3.44 16.39 10.81
N GLN A 160 3.71 16.45 12.11
CA GLN A 160 3.78 17.71 12.85
C GLN A 160 5.05 18.53 12.53
N THR A 161 6.13 17.87 12.14
CA THR A 161 7.45 18.51 11.99
C THR A 161 7.75 18.96 10.55
N PHE A 162 7.27 18.19 9.57
CA PHE A 162 7.58 18.37 8.16
C PHE A 162 6.34 18.69 7.35
N SER A 163 6.54 19.26 6.16
CA SER A 163 5.43 19.53 5.25
C SER A 163 4.80 18.22 4.76
N THR A 164 3.53 18.29 4.38
CA THR A 164 2.79 17.15 3.82
C THR A 164 3.55 16.49 2.66
N LEU A 165 4.21 17.29 1.81
CA LEU A 165 5.01 16.78 0.69
C LEU A 165 6.18 15.89 1.12
N VAL A 166 6.91 16.27 2.18
CA VAL A 166 8.03 15.48 2.71
C VAL A 166 7.51 14.16 3.27
N VAL A 167 6.46 14.20 4.08
CA VAL A 167 5.89 13.01 4.73
C VAL A 167 5.29 12.07 3.70
N GLU A 168 4.53 12.60 2.75
CA GLU A 168 3.95 11.82 1.66
C GLU A 168 5.05 11.18 0.81
N GLY A 169 6.12 11.92 0.51
CA GLY A 169 7.30 11.40 -0.17
C GLY A 169 7.95 10.24 0.58
N LEU A 170 8.10 10.36 1.91
CA LEU A 170 8.62 9.26 2.76
C LEU A 170 7.74 8.02 2.68
N ILE A 171 6.43 8.17 2.89
CA ILE A 171 5.47 7.05 2.86
C ILE A 171 5.54 6.37 1.49
N LYS A 172 5.42 7.12 0.39
CA LYS A 172 5.49 6.60 -0.98
C LYS A 172 6.78 5.81 -1.19
N ARG A 173 7.91 6.38 -0.78
CA ARG A 173 9.23 5.80 -1.00
C ARG A 173 9.41 4.46 -0.27
N VAL A 174 8.93 4.37 0.97
CA VAL A 174 8.94 3.10 1.72
C VAL A 174 7.99 2.08 1.08
N ILE A 175 6.76 2.48 0.75
CA ILE A 175 5.74 1.56 0.24
C ILE A 175 6.10 1.04 -1.16
N PHE A 176 6.40 1.93 -2.11
CA PHE A 176 6.77 1.52 -3.47
C PHE A 176 8.11 0.76 -3.50
N GLY A 177 9.09 1.15 -2.67
CA GLY A 177 10.32 0.36 -2.50
C GLY A 177 10.05 -1.06 -2.01
N THR A 178 9.15 -1.22 -1.03
CA THR A 178 8.74 -2.54 -0.53
C THR A 178 8.03 -3.36 -1.59
N ILE A 179 7.05 -2.75 -2.29
CA ILE A 179 6.33 -3.40 -3.38
C ILE A 179 7.29 -3.87 -4.48
N ALA A 180 8.22 -3.00 -4.91
CA ALA A 180 9.19 -3.30 -5.95
C ALA A 180 10.07 -4.50 -5.61
N ARG A 181 10.47 -4.61 -4.34
CA ARG A 181 11.28 -5.73 -3.84
C ARG A 181 10.49 -7.04 -3.83
N LEU A 182 9.21 -6.99 -3.48
CA LEU A 182 8.34 -8.16 -3.40
C LEU A 182 7.95 -8.73 -4.77
N ILE A 183 7.59 -7.86 -5.71
CA ILE A 183 7.11 -8.27 -7.03
C ILE A 183 8.25 -8.35 -8.07
N GLY A 184 9.44 -7.87 -7.71
CA GLY A 184 10.59 -7.78 -8.59
C GLY A 184 10.63 -6.47 -9.38
N SER A 185 11.83 -5.91 -9.54
CA SER A 185 12.05 -4.60 -10.15
C SER A 185 11.56 -4.50 -11.60
N GLN A 186 11.65 -5.59 -12.37
CA GLN A 186 11.15 -5.63 -13.75
C GLN A 186 9.62 -5.52 -13.80
N LEU A 187 8.92 -6.28 -12.97
CA LEU A 187 7.45 -6.24 -12.93
C LEU A 187 6.95 -4.91 -12.37
N ALA A 188 7.60 -4.40 -11.33
CA ALA A 188 7.32 -3.08 -10.78
C ALA A 188 7.46 -1.97 -11.83
N ARG A 189 8.55 -1.99 -12.62
CA ARG A 189 8.74 -1.03 -13.73
C ARG A 189 7.66 -1.15 -14.79
N ARG A 190 7.28 -2.36 -15.19
CA ARG A 190 6.21 -2.59 -16.18
C ARG A 190 4.86 -2.08 -15.67
N LEU A 191 4.52 -2.40 -14.42
CA LEU A 191 3.28 -1.95 -13.79
C LEU A 191 3.25 -0.42 -13.69
N PHE A 192 4.36 0.19 -13.25
CA PHE A 192 4.52 1.63 -13.21
C PHE A 192 4.31 2.28 -14.59
N GLN A 193 5.02 1.79 -15.62
CA GLN A 193 4.90 2.31 -16.98
C GLN A 193 3.48 2.17 -17.52
N PHE A 194 2.81 1.05 -17.23
CA PHE A 194 1.44 0.81 -17.64
C PHE A 194 0.48 1.82 -16.99
N VAL A 195 0.56 2.01 -15.67
CA VAL A 195 -0.30 2.96 -14.95
C VAL A 195 0.01 4.39 -15.36
N ALA A 196 1.29 4.78 -15.40
CA ALA A 196 1.70 6.14 -15.78
C ALA A 196 1.35 6.48 -17.24
N GLY A 197 1.45 5.51 -18.16
CA GLY A 197 1.06 5.68 -19.56
C GLY A 197 -0.45 5.89 -19.73
N ARG A 198 -1.27 5.29 -18.85
CA ARG A 198 -2.73 5.46 -18.86
C ARG A 198 -3.20 6.67 -18.05
N PHE A 199 -2.47 7.03 -16.99
CA PHE A 199 -2.81 8.11 -16.07
C PHE A 199 -1.60 9.04 -15.84
N PRO A 200 -1.37 10.04 -16.70
CA PRO A 200 -0.20 10.92 -16.59
C PRO A 200 -0.09 11.67 -15.26
N TRP A 201 -1.21 12.02 -14.63
CA TRP A 201 -1.22 12.66 -13.30
C TRP A 201 -0.63 11.75 -12.21
N TRP A 202 -0.75 10.42 -12.36
CA TRP A 202 -0.23 9.45 -11.40
C TRP A 202 1.31 9.48 -11.38
N LEU A 203 1.94 9.83 -12.50
CA LEU A 203 3.38 10.05 -12.58
C LEU A 203 3.83 11.22 -11.69
N ALA A 204 3.09 12.33 -11.72
CA ALA A 204 3.37 13.48 -10.86
C ALA A 204 3.14 13.14 -9.38
N TRP A 205 2.16 12.29 -9.08
CA TRP A 205 1.87 11.85 -7.71
C TRP A 205 2.96 10.91 -7.17
N VAL A 206 3.32 9.86 -7.89
CA VAL A 206 4.29 8.87 -7.41
C VAL A 206 5.72 9.42 -7.47
N GLY A 207 6.04 10.17 -8.53
CA GLY A 207 7.36 10.72 -8.76
C GLY A 207 8.39 9.64 -9.16
N PRO A 208 9.43 10.00 -9.94
CA PRO A 208 10.47 9.05 -10.33
C PRO A 208 11.26 8.52 -9.12
N ALA A 209 11.39 9.33 -8.06
CA ALA A 209 12.17 9.00 -6.87
C ALA A 209 11.53 7.96 -5.94
N ALA A 210 10.21 7.73 -6.02
CA ALA A 210 9.56 6.72 -5.17
C ALA A 210 10.01 5.29 -5.48
N TRP A 211 10.62 5.07 -6.65
CA TRP A 211 11.13 3.77 -7.11
C TRP A 211 12.66 3.66 -7.12
N THR A 212 13.39 4.76 -6.90
CA THR A 212 14.86 4.80 -7.06
C THR A 212 15.62 4.30 -5.84
N VAL A 213 15.01 3.46 -5.02
CA VAL A 213 15.59 3.12 -3.73
C VAL A 213 16.04 1.68 -3.65
N SER A 214 17.36 1.52 -3.64
CA SER A 214 18.02 0.36 -3.07
C SER A 214 17.99 0.48 -1.54
N ILE A 215 16.81 0.32 -0.95
CA ILE A 215 16.67 0.27 0.51
C ILE A 215 17.04 -1.18 0.92
N GLY A 216 18.21 -1.32 1.54
CA GLY A 216 18.72 -2.57 2.11
C GLY A 216 17.98 -3.05 3.37
N TRP A 217 16.66 -2.87 3.46
CA TRP A 217 16.00 -2.76 4.78
C TRP A 217 14.87 -3.74 5.09
N THR A 218 14.74 -4.86 4.38
CA THR A 218 13.87 -5.93 4.89
C THR A 218 14.31 -7.30 4.42
N ALA A 219 14.89 -8.09 5.34
CA ALA A 219 14.84 -9.53 5.26
C ALA A 219 13.40 -9.96 5.59
N LEU A 220 12.47 -9.74 4.64
CA LEU A 220 11.17 -10.38 4.73
C LEU A 220 11.42 -11.87 4.48
N ASP A 221 11.49 -12.63 5.56
CA ASP A 221 11.40 -14.09 5.48
C ASP A 221 9.96 -14.44 5.10
N LEU A 222 9.66 -14.35 3.82
CA LEU A 222 8.32 -14.54 3.27
C LEU A 222 8.07 -16.03 3.12
N GLN A 223 7.54 -16.61 4.20
CA GLN A 223 7.29 -18.04 4.31
C GLN A 223 6.07 -18.53 3.48
N GLY A 224 5.47 -17.70 2.60
CA GLY A 224 4.38 -18.16 1.73
C GLY A 224 4.08 -17.28 0.50
N PRO A 225 3.70 -17.86 -0.65
CA PRO A 225 3.29 -17.13 -1.86
C PRO A 225 2.16 -16.10 -1.62
N ALA A 226 1.19 -16.43 -0.76
CA ALA A 226 0.06 -15.56 -0.43
C ALA A 226 0.50 -14.21 0.20
N LEU A 227 1.54 -14.22 1.04
CA LEU A 227 2.07 -13.00 1.67
C LEU A 227 2.77 -12.09 0.66
N ARG A 228 3.39 -12.65 -0.39
CA ARG A 228 4.04 -11.87 -1.46
C ARG A 228 3.04 -11.07 -2.30
N GLN A 229 1.77 -11.46 -2.28
CA GLN A 229 0.69 -10.77 -2.99
C GLN A 229 -0.14 -9.87 -2.07
N THR A 230 -0.47 -10.34 -0.86
CA THR A 230 -1.29 -9.58 0.09
C THR A 230 -0.55 -8.41 0.73
N ILE A 231 0.77 -8.51 0.98
CA ILE A 231 1.55 -7.40 1.53
C ILE A 231 1.54 -6.17 0.59
N PRO A 232 1.89 -6.29 -0.71
CA PRO A 232 1.82 -5.16 -1.63
C PRO A 232 0.44 -4.50 -1.69
N ILE A 233 -0.62 -5.33 -1.70
CA ILE A 233 -2.01 -4.86 -1.77
C ILE A 233 -2.38 -4.07 -0.51
N VAL A 234 -2.16 -4.62 0.68
CA VAL A 234 -2.51 -3.97 1.95
C VAL A 234 -1.72 -2.67 2.13
N LEU A 235 -0.42 -2.68 1.84
CA LEU A 235 0.41 -1.48 1.94
C LEU A 235 -0.04 -0.40 0.96
N TYR A 236 -0.38 -0.77 -0.28
CA TYR A 236 -0.88 0.19 -1.27
C TYR A 236 -2.26 0.75 -0.91
N LEU A 237 -3.16 -0.07 -0.37
CA LEU A 237 -4.46 0.38 0.15
C LEU A 237 -4.28 1.39 1.29
N GLY A 238 -3.36 1.12 2.23
CA GLY A 238 -3.04 2.08 3.29
C GLY A 238 -2.43 3.37 2.75
N LEU A 239 -1.56 3.30 1.72
CA LEU A 239 -1.03 4.48 1.03
C LEU A 239 -2.15 5.32 0.41
N CYS A 240 -3.11 4.71 -0.29
CA CYS A 240 -4.25 5.41 -0.90
C CYS A 240 -5.11 6.10 0.18
N SER A 241 -5.33 5.43 1.30
CA SER A 241 -6.08 5.97 2.43
C SER A 241 -5.39 7.16 3.09
N LEU A 242 -4.07 7.05 3.31
CA LEU A 242 -3.26 8.13 3.88
C LEU A 242 -3.18 9.33 2.93
N ARG A 243 -3.09 9.12 1.61
CA ARG A 243 -3.13 10.19 0.59
C ARG A 243 -4.38 11.05 0.75
N GLU A 244 -5.56 10.43 0.88
CA GLU A 244 -6.80 11.18 1.00
C GLU A 244 -6.85 11.99 2.30
N ARG A 245 -6.45 11.40 3.45
CA ARG A 245 -6.39 12.13 4.73
C ARG A 245 -5.42 13.32 4.68
N MET A 246 -4.25 13.15 4.08
CA MET A 246 -3.26 14.21 3.93
C MET A 246 -3.75 15.32 2.99
N GLY A 247 -4.45 14.97 1.91
CA GLY A 247 -5.09 15.92 1.01
C GLY A 247 -6.20 16.73 1.69
N ALA A 248 -7.04 16.07 2.50
CA ALA A 248 -8.08 16.74 3.29
C ALA A 248 -7.50 17.72 4.32
N THR A 249 -6.36 17.37 4.93
CA THR A 249 -5.67 18.23 5.92
C THR A 249 -5.03 19.46 5.26
N GLY A 250 -4.50 19.33 4.03
CA GLY A 250 -3.90 20.44 3.28
C GLY A 250 -4.91 21.42 2.67
N ALA A 251 -6.17 21.04 2.49
CA ALA A 251 -7.24 21.92 2.03
C ALA A 251 -7.88 22.76 3.16
N ALA A 252 -7.59 22.42 4.42
CA ALA A 252 -8.13 23.07 5.62
C ALA A 252 -7.15 24.06 6.29
N ALA A 253 -5.97 24.27 5.71
CA ALA A 253 -4.91 25.17 6.18
C ALA A 253 -4.66 26.29 5.15
#